data_AF-A0A243CTT2-F1
#
_entry.id   AF-A0A243CTT2-F1
#
_cell.length_a   1.000
_cell.length_b   1.000
_cell.length_c   1.000
_cell.angle_alpha   90.00
_cell.angle_beta   90.00
_cell.angle_gamma   90.00
#
_symmetry.space_group_name_H-M   'P 1'
#
loop_
_entity.id
_entity.type
_entity.pdbx_description
1 polymer ?
#
loop_
_entity_poly.entity_id
_entity_poly.type
_entity_poly.pdbx_seq_one_letter_code
_entity_poly.pdbx_strand_id
1 'polypeptide(L)'
;MKRLFLCMERELIVVKERYGNYETAYHLQNMQPTCIAVDPFQKNRVYCGTFGRGLWLSDDSGDSWRPIGDSYRYFDFPKEDGILHSSITSITISPNEKVNGYGVVYVGTEPSALFRSENGGETWTELKNMKSLLSSYTWAFPPRPFTHHVRWITVDPQNPNTIHVSIEAGAVIQSNDKGHTWIDKKFGAPIDAHQLLMHPEAPNRLYASCGDGFMGGPDRAYLESYNSGNSWISCSDGLEHHYLYSMAIDPTDCNTILVSAAPSADLAHHRIPYESYIYRKTKDTPFQQVQQGLPSAIGTVISMFATNEAEPHTFYTLNNNGVFQSNDSGESWEQLNIPWKDEYKT
;
A
#
# COMPACT_ATOMS: atom_id res chain seq x y z
N MET A 1 1.75 -4.63 23.73
CA MET A 1 1.39 -3.22 23.50
C MET A 1 1.19 -3.06 22.01
N LYS A 2 0.03 -2.58 21.58
CA LYS A 2 -0.26 -2.34 20.16
C LYS A 2 0.42 -1.04 19.72
N ARG A 3 0.91 -1.00 18.49
CA ARG A 3 1.46 0.20 17.87
C ARG A 3 0.78 0.44 16.53
N LEU A 4 0.43 1.69 16.26
CA LEU A 4 -0.03 2.15 14.95
C LEU A 4 1.04 3.06 14.36
N PHE A 5 1.28 2.92 13.07
CA PHE A 5 2.20 3.77 12.31
C PHE A 5 1.40 4.56 11.30
N LEU A 6 1.34 5.88 11.47
CA LEU A 6 0.57 6.78 10.62
C LEU A 6 1.53 7.56 9.73
N CYS A 7 1.58 7.23 8.45
CA CYS A 7 2.32 8.00 7.45
C CYS A 7 1.47 9.21 7.05
N MET A 8 1.78 10.37 7.63
CA MET A 8 1.14 11.64 7.29
C MET A 8 1.97 12.35 6.23
N GLU A 9 1.37 13.32 5.53
CA GLU A 9 2.04 14.07 4.44
C GLU A 9 3.42 14.62 4.85
N ARG A 10 3.59 15.04 6.11
CA ARG A 10 4.83 15.67 6.58
C ARG A 10 5.61 14.85 7.60
N GLU A 11 5.05 13.82 8.21
CA GLU A 11 5.71 13.14 9.33
C GLU A 11 5.15 11.75 9.57
N LEU A 12 5.95 10.92 10.24
CA LEU A 12 5.53 9.61 10.71
C LEU A 12 5.08 9.75 12.17
N ILE A 13 3.85 9.36 12.47
CA ILE A 13 3.35 9.29 13.85
C ILE A 13 3.38 7.84 14.30
N VAL A 14 4.08 7.56 15.39
CA VAL A 14 4.05 6.27 16.08
C VAL A 14 3.13 6.40 17.27
N VAL A 15 2.02 5.68 17.25
CA VAL A 15 1.02 5.67 18.32
C VAL A 15 1.18 4.40 19.14
N LYS A 16 1.38 4.54 20.45
CA LYS A 16 1.40 3.42 21.41
C LYS A 16 0.06 3.37 22.11
N GLU A 17 -0.62 2.24 21.98
CA GLU A 17 -1.88 1.99 22.69
C GLU A 17 -1.63 1.17 23.96
N ARG A 18 -2.17 1.65 25.08
CA ARG A 18 -2.13 0.96 26.37
C ARG A 18 -3.43 1.18 27.15
N TYR A 19 -4.25 0.13 27.21
CA TYR A 19 -5.52 0.12 27.94
C TYR A 19 -6.48 1.23 27.47
N GLY A 20 -6.55 1.46 26.16
CA GLY A 20 -7.38 2.51 25.56
C GLY A 20 -6.80 3.92 25.65
N ASN A 21 -5.60 4.10 26.21
CA ASN A 21 -4.86 5.36 26.14
C ASN A 21 -3.86 5.33 24.99
N TYR A 22 -3.71 6.48 24.32
CA TYR A 22 -2.85 6.63 23.16
C TYR A 22 -1.76 7.66 23.43
N GLU A 23 -0.50 7.21 23.34
CA GLU A 23 0.67 8.09 23.38
C GLU A 23 1.24 8.23 21.97
N THR A 24 1.52 9.46 21.53
CA THR A 24 2.03 9.74 20.19
C THR A 24 3.49 10.21 20.22
N ALA A 25 4.28 9.71 19.28
CA ALA A 25 5.64 10.17 19.01
C ALA A 25 5.78 10.54 17.52
N TYR A 26 6.44 11.65 17.24
CA TYR A 26 6.55 12.23 15.90
C TYR A 26 7.97 12.08 15.35
N HIS A 27 8.11 11.39 14.24
CA HIS A 27 9.38 11.03 13.60
C HIS A 27 9.40 11.44 12.13
N LEU A 28 10.60 11.45 11.52
CA LEU A 28 10.77 11.71 10.09
C LEU A 28 10.06 12.99 9.61
N GLN A 29 10.14 14.05 10.42
CA GLN A 29 9.44 15.31 10.19
C GLN A 29 9.97 16.01 8.93
N ASN A 30 9.05 16.50 8.11
CA ASN A 30 9.26 17.06 6.78
C ASN A 30 9.95 16.11 5.79
N MET A 31 9.74 14.80 5.95
CA MET A 31 10.34 13.78 5.07
C MET A 31 9.34 13.09 4.13
N GLN A 32 8.05 13.44 4.16
CA GLN A 32 7.02 12.81 3.32
C GLN A 32 7.04 11.26 3.38
N PRO A 33 6.75 10.64 4.54
CA PRO A 33 6.56 9.19 4.63
C PRO A 33 5.45 8.70 3.69
N THR A 34 5.73 7.69 2.87
CA THR A 34 4.82 7.19 1.84
C THR A 34 4.33 5.78 2.11
N CYS A 35 5.13 4.96 2.79
CA CYS A 35 4.85 3.55 3.01
C CYS A 35 5.59 3.03 4.24
N ILE A 36 5.03 2.00 4.87
CA ILE A 36 5.55 1.40 6.10
C ILE A 36 5.35 -0.11 6.06
N ALA A 37 6.33 -0.87 6.54
CA ALA A 37 6.23 -2.32 6.65
C ALA A 37 6.91 -2.83 7.93
N VAL A 38 6.27 -3.80 8.60
CA VAL A 38 6.77 -4.46 9.81
C VAL A 38 7.24 -5.86 9.44
N ASP A 39 8.45 -6.24 9.83
CA ASP A 39 8.96 -7.59 9.55
C ASP A 39 8.15 -8.64 10.37
N PRO A 40 7.45 -9.58 9.72
CA PRO A 40 6.65 -10.58 10.44
C PRO A 40 7.52 -11.56 11.26
N PHE A 41 8.80 -11.70 10.90
CA PHE A 41 9.77 -12.55 11.59
C PHE A 41 10.57 -11.81 12.66
N GLN A 42 10.56 -10.46 12.64
CA GLN A 42 11.17 -9.59 13.65
C GLN A 42 10.28 -8.37 13.91
N LYS A 43 9.27 -8.53 14.79
CA LYS A 43 8.22 -7.52 15.01
C LYS A 43 8.72 -6.16 15.56
N ASN A 44 9.97 -6.08 16.02
CA ASN A 44 10.62 -4.82 16.39
C ASN A 44 11.26 -4.08 15.20
N ARG A 45 11.41 -4.74 14.06
CA ARG A 45 12.01 -4.20 12.84
C ARG A 45 10.93 -3.60 11.94
N VAL A 46 11.04 -2.31 11.69
CA VAL A 46 10.06 -1.54 10.91
C VAL A 46 10.77 -0.69 9.87
N TYR A 47 10.30 -0.75 8.63
CA TYR A 47 10.81 0.01 7.51
C TYR A 47 9.83 1.14 7.17
N CYS A 48 10.35 2.32 6.88
CA CYS A 48 9.56 3.48 6.45
C CYS A 48 10.19 4.10 5.20
N GLY A 49 9.42 4.12 4.11
CA GLY A 49 9.80 4.74 2.86
C GLY A 49 9.38 6.19 2.85
N THR A 50 10.18 7.04 2.21
CA THR A 50 9.92 8.47 2.07
C THR A 50 10.02 8.92 0.62
N PHE A 51 9.30 9.98 0.26
CA PHE A 51 9.42 10.58 -1.06
C PHE A 51 10.58 11.60 -1.08
N GLY A 52 11.67 11.25 -1.75
CA GLY A 52 12.85 12.10 -1.91
C GLY A 52 13.87 12.06 -0.75
N ARG A 53 13.64 11.27 0.31
CA ARG A 53 14.52 11.16 1.49
C ARG A 53 14.94 9.72 1.83
N GLY A 54 14.72 8.77 0.93
CA GLY A 54 15.22 7.40 1.02
C GLY A 54 14.44 6.47 1.97
N LEU A 55 15.07 5.37 2.33
CA LEU A 55 14.51 4.33 3.19
C LEU A 55 15.03 4.46 4.62
N TRP A 56 14.14 4.31 5.59
CA TRP A 56 14.45 4.40 7.02
C TRP A 56 14.10 3.09 7.72
N LEU A 57 14.87 2.75 8.75
CA LEU A 57 14.73 1.54 9.53
C LEU A 57 14.72 1.85 11.01
N SER A 58 13.80 1.20 11.73
CA SER A 58 13.77 1.11 13.18
C SER A 58 13.97 -0.35 13.60
N ASP A 59 14.78 -0.55 14.64
CA ASP A 59 15.05 -1.85 15.27
C ASP A 59 14.43 -1.95 16.69
N ASP A 60 13.63 -0.96 17.07
CA ASP A 60 13.05 -0.77 18.39
C ASP A 60 11.54 -0.42 18.33
N SER A 61 10.84 -1.05 17.37
CA SER A 61 9.40 -0.90 17.17
C SER A 61 8.94 0.54 16.87
N GLY A 62 9.80 1.35 16.28
CA GLY A 62 9.53 2.73 15.87
C GLY A 62 9.98 3.79 16.86
N ASP A 63 10.71 3.45 17.93
CA ASP A 63 11.17 4.43 18.93
C ASP A 63 12.35 5.28 18.41
N SER A 64 13.20 4.72 17.54
CA SER A 64 14.26 5.42 16.82
C SER A 64 14.39 4.95 15.37
N TRP A 65 14.92 5.83 14.52
CA TRP A 65 15.00 5.62 13.08
C TRP A 65 16.37 6.00 12.54
N ARG A 66 16.90 5.19 11.61
CA ARG A 66 18.16 5.45 10.90
C ARG A 66 17.98 5.23 9.40
N PRO A 67 18.67 5.99 8.53
CA PRO A 67 18.62 5.76 7.09
C PRO A 67 19.32 4.45 6.72
N ILE A 68 18.85 3.80 5.66
CA ILE A 68 19.44 2.61 5.03
C ILE A 68 19.36 2.69 3.49
N GLY A 69 20.07 1.80 2.80
CA GLY A 69 20.00 1.69 1.33
C GLY A 69 20.67 2.83 0.55
N ASP A 70 21.49 3.66 1.19
CA ASP A 70 22.38 4.66 0.55
C ASP A 70 21.74 5.64 -0.46
N SER A 71 20.58 6.24 -0.14
CA SER A 71 20.01 7.36 -0.94
C SER A 71 19.85 8.70 -0.18
N TYR A 72 20.54 8.88 0.95
CA TYR A 72 20.34 10.04 1.83
C TYR A 72 21.19 11.28 1.49
N ARG A 73 22.25 11.18 0.67
CA ARG A 73 23.14 12.33 0.42
C ARG A 73 23.26 12.66 -1.06
N TYR A 74 22.87 13.87 -1.41
CA TYR A 74 22.96 14.47 -2.76
C TYR A 74 24.37 14.41 -3.38
N PHE A 75 25.40 14.12 -2.57
CA PHE A 75 26.80 14.05 -2.97
C PHE A 75 27.42 12.65 -2.86
N ASP A 76 26.69 11.66 -2.35
CA ASP A 76 27.18 10.28 -2.32
C ASP A 76 26.72 9.59 -3.61
N PHE A 77 27.67 9.06 -4.38
CA PHE A 77 27.34 8.11 -5.43
C PHE A 77 26.71 6.88 -4.75
N PRO A 78 25.51 6.45 -5.14
CA PRO A 78 24.89 5.28 -4.52
C PRO A 78 25.80 4.08 -4.76
N LYS A 79 26.01 3.27 -3.71
CA LYS A 79 26.79 2.04 -3.83
C LYS A 79 26.09 1.09 -4.79
N GLU A 80 26.87 0.20 -5.42
CA GLU A 80 26.31 -0.83 -6.31
C GLU A 80 25.30 -1.75 -5.61
N ASP A 81 25.42 -1.89 -4.29
CA ASP A 81 24.55 -2.67 -3.40
C ASP A 81 23.53 -1.81 -2.62
N GLY A 82 23.25 -0.59 -3.10
CA GLY A 82 22.27 0.34 -2.54
C GLY A 82 20.98 0.47 -3.36
N ILE A 83 20.09 1.35 -2.89
CA ILE A 83 18.87 1.78 -3.59
C ILE A 83 19.18 3.06 -4.36
N LEU A 84 19.11 3.01 -5.69
CA LEU A 84 19.54 4.10 -6.57
C LEU A 84 18.60 5.32 -6.59
N HIS A 85 17.42 5.22 -5.96
CA HIS A 85 16.38 6.25 -5.98
C HIS A 85 15.96 6.63 -4.55
N SER A 86 15.78 7.94 -4.31
CA SER A 86 15.41 8.47 -2.99
C SER A 86 13.90 8.58 -2.77
N SER A 87 13.08 8.41 -3.82
CA SER A 87 11.63 8.32 -3.71
C SER A 87 11.21 6.86 -3.58
N ILE A 88 10.99 6.44 -2.34
CA ILE A 88 10.46 5.12 -2.01
C ILE A 88 8.93 5.21 -2.08
N THR A 89 8.30 4.34 -2.86
CA THR A 89 6.85 4.39 -3.12
C THR A 89 6.11 3.14 -2.64
N SER A 90 6.82 2.05 -2.40
CA SER A 90 6.25 0.84 -1.81
C SER A 90 7.31 0.00 -1.10
N ILE A 91 6.89 -0.69 -0.04
CA ILE A 91 7.70 -1.65 0.71
C ILE A 91 6.82 -2.86 1.00
N THR A 92 7.33 -4.05 0.68
CA THR A 92 6.67 -5.32 1.03
C THR A 92 7.70 -6.26 1.61
N ILE A 93 7.36 -6.92 2.71
CA ILE A 93 8.19 -7.96 3.31
C ILE A 93 7.49 -9.28 3.04
N SER A 94 8.24 -10.26 2.52
CA SER A 94 7.70 -11.56 2.21
C SER A 94 7.13 -12.22 3.48
N PRO A 95 5.86 -12.68 3.47
CA PRO A 95 5.26 -13.33 4.63
C PRO A 95 5.80 -14.75 4.86
N ASN A 96 6.48 -15.33 3.86
CA ASN A 96 6.87 -16.75 3.84
C ASN A 96 8.32 -16.99 3.39
N GLU A 97 9.11 -15.94 3.15
CA GLU A 97 10.54 -16.03 2.85
C GLU A 97 11.39 -15.37 3.94
N LYS A 98 12.25 -16.17 4.58
CA LYS A 98 13.13 -15.74 5.65
C LYS A 98 14.57 -16.16 5.35
N VAL A 99 15.51 -15.21 5.42
CA VAL A 99 16.95 -15.44 5.25
C VAL A 99 17.70 -14.85 6.43
N ASN A 100 18.59 -15.63 7.05
CA ASN A 100 19.42 -15.21 8.19
C ASN A 100 18.68 -14.53 9.35
N GLY A 101 17.41 -14.89 9.58
CA GLY A 101 16.61 -14.30 10.65
C GLY A 101 15.67 -13.18 10.21
N TYR A 102 15.84 -12.63 9.02
CA TYR A 102 15.07 -11.49 8.50
C TYR A 102 14.08 -11.94 7.43
N GLY A 103 12.93 -11.26 7.36
CA GLY A 103 12.07 -11.36 6.18
C GLY A 103 12.77 -10.78 4.95
N VAL A 104 12.56 -11.40 3.79
CA VAL A 104 13.04 -10.83 2.53
C VAL A 104 12.21 -9.58 2.20
N VAL A 105 12.90 -8.46 1.98
CA VAL A 105 12.27 -7.15 1.76
C VAL A 105 12.36 -6.78 0.30
N TYR A 106 11.25 -6.32 -0.26
CA TYR A 106 11.14 -5.72 -1.58
C TYR A 106 10.81 -4.23 -1.45
N VAL A 107 11.49 -3.39 -2.22
CA VAL A 107 11.30 -1.94 -2.23
C VAL A 107 11.08 -1.45 -3.65
N GLY A 108 9.98 -0.74 -3.85
CA GLY A 108 9.62 -0.07 -5.08
C GLY A 108 9.89 1.43 -5.01
N THR A 109 10.27 2.02 -6.15
CA THR A 109 10.67 3.43 -6.21
C THR A 109 9.99 4.23 -7.32
N GLU A 110 10.22 5.54 -7.29
CA GLU A 110 10.06 6.45 -8.43
C GLU A 110 11.42 7.01 -8.90
N PRO A 111 11.78 6.91 -10.19
CA PRO A 111 11.12 6.13 -11.25
C PRO A 111 11.06 4.64 -10.93
N SER A 112 10.23 3.88 -11.67
CA SER A 112 9.99 2.47 -11.34
C SER A 112 11.27 1.64 -11.41
N ALA A 113 11.70 1.19 -10.23
CA ALA A 113 12.69 0.16 -10.03
C ALA A 113 12.26 -0.66 -8.81
N LEU A 114 12.71 -1.91 -8.78
CA LEU A 114 12.43 -2.84 -7.70
C LEU A 114 13.76 -3.34 -7.12
N PHE A 115 13.90 -3.27 -5.81
CA PHE A 115 15.07 -3.72 -5.07
C PHE A 115 14.67 -4.83 -4.11
N ARG A 116 15.59 -5.75 -3.86
CA ARG A 116 15.41 -6.87 -2.94
C ARG A 116 16.56 -6.93 -1.94
N SER A 117 16.23 -7.21 -0.68
CA SER A 117 17.21 -7.43 0.40
C SER A 117 16.90 -8.73 1.16
N GLU A 118 17.94 -9.50 1.46
CA GLU A 118 17.87 -10.76 2.22
C GLU A 118 18.55 -10.69 3.59
N ASN A 119 19.06 -9.52 3.97
CA ASN A 119 19.88 -9.32 5.17
C ASN A 119 19.37 -8.14 6.01
N GLY A 120 18.05 -7.99 6.10
CA GLY A 120 17.44 -6.98 6.97
C GLY A 120 17.67 -5.53 6.53
N GLY A 121 17.90 -5.32 5.23
CA GLY A 121 18.09 -3.99 4.62
C GLY A 121 19.53 -3.48 4.60
N GLU A 122 20.52 -4.30 4.92
CA GLU A 122 21.95 -3.94 4.89
C GLU A 122 22.46 -3.74 3.45
N THR A 123 22.11 -4.66 2.55
CA THR A 123 22.44 -4.56 1.11
C THR A 123 21.22 -4.83 0.25
N TRP A 124 21.25 -4.30 -0.98
CA TRP A 124 20.15 -4.31 -1.92
C TRP A 124 20.60 -4.77 -3.30
N THR A 125 19.77 -5.56 -3.96
CA THR A 125 19.96 -5.96 -5.37
C THR A 125 18.81 -5.41 -6.19
N GLU A 126 19.11 -4.65 -7.25
CA GLU A 126 18.10 -4.20 -8.21
C GLU A 126 17.66 -5.36 -9.13
N LEU A 127 16.35 -5.57 -9.21
CA LEU A 127 15.69 -6.55 -10.08
C LEU A 127 15.45 -5.94 -11.48
N LYS A 128 16.55 -5.69 -12.19
CA LYS A 128 16.59 -4.86 -13.42
C LYS A 128 15.69 -5.35 -14.56
N ASN A 129 15.42 -6.65 -14.64
CA ASN A 129 14.74 -7.28 -15.78
C ASN A 129 13.28 -6.85 -15.96
N MET A 130 12.64 -6.20 -14.98
CA MET A 130 11.31 -5.61 -15.20
C MET A 130 11.33 -4.50 -16.27
N LYS A 131 12.46 -3.80 -16.44
CA LYS A 131 12.60 -2.71 -17.40
C LYS A 131 12.71 -3.20 -18.86
N SER A 132 12.98 -4.49 -19.09
CA SER A 132 13.04 -5.08 -20.43
C SER A 132 11.68 -5.52 -20.98
N LEU A 133 10.61 -5.38 -20.21
CA LEU A 133 9.24 -5.67 -20.67
C LEU A 133 8.81 -4.70 -21.77
N LEU A 134 7.93 -5.13 -22.68
CA LEU A 134 7.47 -4.25 -23.77
C LEU A 134 6.56 -3.14 -23.23
N SER A 135 5.79 -3.40 -22.19
CA SER A 135 4.95 -2.36 -21.60
C SER A 135 5.74 -1.23 -20.93
N SER A 136 7.02 -1.44 -20.59
CA SER A 136 7.85 -0.43 -19.92
C SER A 136 8.01 0.86 -20.72
N TYR A 137 7.96 0.78 -22.05
CA TYR A 137 7.96 1.93 -22.95
C TYR A 137 6.69 2.79 -22.89
N THR A 138 5.64 2.30 -22.23
CA THR A 138 4.32 2.97 -22.13
C THR A 138 3.94 3.34 -20.71
N TRP A 139 4.76 3.01 -19.71
CA TRP A 139 4.49 3.38 -18.33
C TRP A 139 4.61 4.89 -18.15
N ALA A 140 3.63 5.49 -17.47
CA ALA A 140 3.55 6.92 -17.25
C ALA A 140 2.66 7.22 -16.05
N PHE A 141 2.91 8.32 -15.35
CA PHE A 141 2.09 8.76 -14.22
C PHE A 141 1.48 10.14 -14.48
N PRO A 142 0.30 10.26 -15.10
CA PRO A 142 -0.38 11.55 -15.27
C PRO A 142 -0.66 12.21 -13.90
N PRO A 143 -0.46 13.54 -13.75
CA PRO A 143 -0.11 14.53 -14.78
C PRO A 143 1.40 14.70 -15.02
N ARG A 144 2.26 13.85 -14.44
CA ARG A 144 3.72 13.81 -14.64
C ARG A 144 4.11 12.65 -15.59
N PRO A 145 3.71 12.66 -16.88
CA PRO A 145 3.86 11.50 -17.77
C PRO A 145 5.31 11.11 -18.09
N PHE A 146 6.29 11.92 -17.65
CA PHE A 146 7.72 11.64 -17.78
C PHE A 146 8.25 10.69 -16.69
N THR A 147 7.44 10.31 -15.71
CA THR A 147 7.80 9.37 -14.64
C THR A 147 6.71 8.30 -14.48
N HIS A 148 7.00 7.29 -13.68
CA HIS A 148 6.12 6.20 -13.28
C HIS A 148 6.72 5.53 -12.04
N HIS A 149 5.92 4.95 -11.16
CA HIS A 149 6.43 4.35 -9.91
C HIS A 149 5.88 2.95 -9.65
N VAL A 150 6.68 2.18 -8.92
CA VAL A 150 6.23 0.91 -8.36
C VAL A 150 5.29 1.21 -7.21
N ARG A 151 3.99 1.12 -7.48
CA ARG A 151 2.93 1.56 -6.57
C ARG A 151 2.60 0.53 -5.51
N TRP A 152 2.67 -0.75 -5.86
CA TRP A 152 2.39 -1.84 -4.93
C TRP A 152 3.16 -3.09 -5.31
N ILE A 153 3.56 -3.87 -4.31
CA ILE A 153 4.27 -5.14 -4.45
C ILE A 153 3.53 -6.18 -3.61
N THR A 154 3.21 -7.32 -4.21
CA THR A 154 2.49 -8.41 -3.55
C THR A 154 3.29 -9.68 -3.69
N VAL A 155 3.62 -10.31 -2.57
CA VAL A 155 4.21 -11.66 -2.56
C VAL A 155 3.09 -12.65 -2.34
N ASP A 156 3.04 -13.72 -3.13
CA ASP A 156 2.06 -14.78 -2.92
C ASP A 156 2.27 -15.42 -1.53
N PRO A 157 1.26 -15.42 -0.64
CA PRO A 157 1.39 -15.91 0.73
C PRO A 157 1.63 -17.42 0.80
N GLN A 158 1.40 -18.17 -0.28
CA GLN A 158 1.67 -19.62 -0.35
C GLN A 158 2.93 -19.96 -1.14
N ASN A 159 3.47 -19.03 -1.94
CA ASN A 159 4.63 -19.27 -2.79
C ASN A 159 5.56 -18.04 -2.87
N PRO A 160 6.69 -18.00 -2.15
CA PRO A 160 7.61 -16.85 -2.16
C PRO A 160 8.22 -16.55 -3.54
N ASN A 161 8.16 -17.49 -4.49
CA ASN A 161 8.69 -17.26 -5.84
C ASN A 161 7.77 -16.35 -6.67
N THR A 162 6.47 -16.33 -6.36
CA THR A 162 5.50 -15.56 -7.11
C THR A 162 5.37 -14.16 -6.50
N ILE A 163 5.68 -13.15 -7.30
CA ILE A 163 5.47 -11.75 -6.93
C ILE A 163 4.71 -11.01 -8.02
N HIS A 164 3.81 -10.13 -7.63
CA HIS A 164 3.07 -9.22 -8.50
C HIS A 164 3.44 -7.79 -8.18
N VAL A 165 3.54 -6.96 -9.22
CA VAL A 165 3.92 -5.55 -9.08
C VAL A 165 2.95 -4.68 -9.88
N SER A 166 2.39 -3.67 -9.22
CA SER A 166 1.67 -2.58 -9.86
C SER A 166 2.62 -1.45 -10.23
N ILE A 167 2.59 -1.04 -11.50
CA ILE A 167 3.17 0.21 -11.98
C ILE A 167 2.03 1.21 -12.21
N GLU A 168 2.04 2.32 -11.48
CA GLU A 168 1.02 3.37 -11.59
C GLU A 168 1.53 4.52 -12.49
N ALA A 169 0.92 4.80 -13.65
CA ALA A 169 -0.01 3.97 -14.42
C ALA A 169 0.77 3.19 -15.49
N GLY A 170 0.41 1.94 -15.76
CA GLY A 170 1.03 1.21 -16.86
C GLY A 170 0.72 -0.27 -16.94
N ALA A 171 0.88 -1.00 -15.84
CA ALA A 171 0.84 -2.46 -15.85
C ALA A 171 0.72 -3.08 -14.45
N VAL A 172 0.04 -4.22 -14.39
CA VAL A 172 0.32 -5.27 -13.41
C VAL A 172 1.24 -6.30 -14.07
N ILE A 173 2.43 -6.51 -13.49
CA ILE A 173 3.44 -7.46 -13.97
C ILE A 173 3.67 -8.55 -12.93
N GLN A 174 4.18 -9.70 -13.36
CA GLN A 174 4.37 -10.87 -12.50
C GLN A 174 5.77 -11.45 -12.66
N SER A 175 6.34 -11.98 -11.58
CA SER A 175 7.48 -12.89 -11.62
C SER A 175 7.14 -14.19 -10.89
N ASN A 176 7.72 -15.31 -11.34
CA ASN A 176 7.57 -16.63 -10.72
C ASN A 176 8.92 -17.18 -10.20
N ASP A 177 9.91 -16.30 -10.06
CA ASP A 177 11.27 -16.62 -9.62
C ASP A 177 11.87 -15.48 -8.78
N LYS A 178 11.06 -14.89 -7.88
CA LYS A 178 11.48 -13.84 -6.92
C LYS A 178 11.98 -12.54 -7.58
N GLY A 179 11.52 -12.27 -8.80
CA GLY A 179 11.84 -11.07 -9.56
C GLY A 179 13.03 -11.17 -10.50
N HIS A 180 13.58 -12.36 -10.72
CA HIS A 180 14.68 -12.57 -11.67
C HIS A 180 14.19 -12.47 -13.12
N THR A 181 13.02 -13.02 -13.45
CA THR A 181 12.36 -12.89 -14.75
C THR A 181 10.93 -12.40 -14.58
N TRP A 182 10.41 -11.74 -15.62
CA TRP A 182 9.12 -11.06 -15.56
C TRP A 182 8.22 -11.42 -16.73
N ILE A 183 6.93 -11.54 -16.42
CA ILE A 183 5.82 -11.71 -17.34
C ILE A 183 5.11 -10.35 -17.42
N ASP A 184 4.98 -9.85 -18.64
CA ASP A 184 4.33 -8.58 -18.93
C ASP A 184 2.80 -8.63 -18.68
N LYS A 185 2.16 -7.45 -18.72
CA LYS A 185 0.72 -7.29 -18.55
C LYS A 185 -0.09 -8.13 -19.53
N LYS A 186 -1.20 -8.66 -19.05
CA LYS A 186 -2.18 -9.40 -19.85
C LYS A 186 -3.26 -8.46 -20.38
N PHE A 187 -3.87 -8.82 -21.51
CA PHE A 187 -5.04 -8.10 -22.01
C PHE A 187 -6.16 -8.09 -20.95
N GLY A 188 -6.80 -6.93 -20.77
CA GLY A 188 -7.85 -6.75 -19.77
C GLY A 188 -7.37 -6.60 -18.33
N ALA A 189 -6.08 -6.81 -18.04
CA ALA A 189 -5.52 -6.54 -16.71
C ALA A 189 -5.65 -5.05 -16.33
N PRO A 190 -5.61 -4.73 -15.03
CA PRO A 190 -5.56 -3.34 -14.57
C PRO A 190 -4.35 -2.60 -15.18
N ILE A 191 -4.56 -1.34 -15.55
CA ILE A 191 -3.48 -0.45 -15.99
C ILE A 191 -3.01 0.43 -14.82
N ASP A 192 -3.96 0.87 -13.99
CA ASP A 192 -3.77 1.81 -12.89
C ASP A 192 -4.21 1.19 -11.55
N ALA A 193 -3.57 0.08 -11.17
CA ALA A 193 -3.85 -0.60 -9.89
C ALA A 193 -3.11 0.07 -8.74
N HIS A 194 -3.83 0.74 -7.84
CA HIS A 194 -3.25 1.41 -6.67
C HIS A 194 -2.88 0.44 -5.55
N GLN A 195 -3.63 -0.66 -5.38
CA GLN A 195 -3.23 -1.77 -4.51
C GLN A 195 -3.58 -3.12 -5.16
N LEU A 196 -2.73 -4.11 -4.86
CA LEU A 196 -2.91 -5.51 -5.22
C LEU A 196 -2.76 -6.36 -3.97
N LEU A 197 -3.79 -7.12 -3.60
CA LEU A 197 -3.72 -7.99 -2.42
C LEU A 197 -3.94 -9.45 -2.81
N MET A 198 -3.40 -10.35 -1.99
CA MET A 198 -3.67 -11.78 -2.00
C MET A 198 -4.02 -12.21 -0.58
N HIS A 199 -4.79 -13.29 -0.43
CA HIS A 199 -5.20 -13.81 0.86
C HIS A 199 -4.73 -15.27 1.04
N PRO A 200 -4.17 -15.67 2.20
CA PRO A 200 -3.70 -17.04 2.42
C PRO A 200 -4.76 -18.11 2.21
N GLU A 201 -6.03 -17.81 2.51
CA GLU A 201 -7.16 -18.74 2.31
C GLU A 201 -7.78 -18.72 0.91
N ALA A 202 -7.30 -17.84 0.01
CA ALA A 202 -7.75 -17.74 -1.37
C ALA A 202 -6.56 -17.87 -2.35
N PRO A 203 -5.97 -19.07 -2.48
CA PRO A 203 -4.83 -19.30 -3.37
C PRO A 203 -5.12 -18.83 -4.79
N ASN A 204 -4.12 -18.22 -5.43
CA ASN A 204 -4.19 -17.67 -6.78
C ASN A 204 -5.21 -16.53 -7.00
N ARG A 205 -5.88 -16.05 -5.94
CA ARG A 205 -6.79 -14.91 -6.04
C ARG A 205 -6.03 -13.61 -5.82
N LEU A 206 -6.15 -12.69 -6.77
CA LEU A 206 -5.71 -11.30 -6.63
C LEU A 206 -6.91 -10.38 -6.59
N TYR A 207 -6.82 -9.37 -5.73
CA TYR A 207 -7.80 -8.31 -5.58
C TYR A 207 -7.13 -7.00 -5.94
N ALA A 208 -7.75 -6.18 -6.79
CA ALA A 208 -7.17 -4.93 -7.25
C ALA A 208 -8.12 -3.74 -7.06
N SER A 209 -7.70 -2.75 -6.27
CA SER A 209 -8.31 -1.42 -6.26
C SER A 209 -7.63 -0.56 -7.33
N CYS A 210 -8.41 0.04 -8.22
CA CYS A 210 -7.88 0.68 -9.43
C CYS A 210 -8.39 2.12 -9.60
N GLY A 211 -7.53 2.97 -10.16
CA GLY A 211 -7.90 4.25 -10.77
C GLY A 211 -8.52 4.09 -12.16
N ASP A 212 -8.38 2.90 -12.77
CA ASP A 212 -8.96 2.56 -14.08
C ASP A 212 -10.45 2.89 -14.20
N GLY A 213 -11.22 2.83 -13.11
CA GLY A 213 -12.66 3.11 -13.14
C GLY A 213 -13.00 4.55 -13.50
N PHE A 214 -12.11 5.50 -13.20
CA PHE A 214 -12.28 6.92 -13.53
C PHE A 214 -12.17 7.21 -15.03
N MET A 215 -11.23 6.57 -15.73
CA MET A 215 -10.96 6.84 -17.16
C MET A 215 -11.44 5.73 -18.10
N GLY A 216 -11.40 4.48 -17.65
CA GLY A 216 -11.72 3.27 -18.42
C GLY A 216 -13.15 2.76 -18.23
N GLY A 217 -13.95 3.43 -17.39
CA GLY A 217 -15.35 3.12 -17.12
C GLY A 217 -15.57 2.39 -15.79
N PRO A 218 -16.77 2.50 -15.20
CA PRO A 218 -17.07 2.10 -13.82
C PRO A 218 -16.74 0.64 -13.51
N ASP A 219 -16.86 -0.26 -14.48
CA ASP A 219 -16.59 -1.69 -14.34
C ASP A 219 -15.10 -2.02 -14.13
N ARG A 220 -14.21 -1.03 -14.21
CA ARG A 220 -12.76 -1.22 -13.99
C ARG A 220 -12.26 -0.68 -12.66
N ALA A 221 -13.14 -0.21 -11.79
CA ALA A 221 -12.78 0.30 -10.47
C ALA A 221 -12.18 -0.79 -9.57
N TYR A 222 -12.80 -1.96 -9.57
CA TYR A 222 -12.38 -3.11 -8.78
C TYR A 222 -12.35 -4.39 -9.62
N LEU A 223 -11.18 -5.02 -9.67
CA LEU A 223 -10.89 -6.17 -10.52
C LEU A 223 -10.37 -7.32 -9.67
N GLU A 224 -10.76 -8.54 -10.02
CA GLU A 224 -10.25 -9.76 -9.39
C GLU A 224 -9.67 -10.72 -10.44
N SER A 225 -8.60 -11.41 -10.05
CA SER A 225 -8.08 -12.56 -10.79
C SER A 225 -8.21 -13.81 -9.94
N TYR A 226 -8.54 -14.95 -10.55
CA TYR A 226 -8.65 -16.25 -9.89
C TYR A 226 -7.55 -17.22 -10.35
N ASN A 227 -6.56 -16.73 -11.09
CA ASN A 227 -5.50 -17.52 -11.70
C ASN A 227 -4.16 -16.77 -11.70
N SER A 228 -3.87 -16.09 -10.58
CA SER A 228 -2.61 -15.39 -10.32
C SER A 228 -2.27 -14.31 -11.35
N GLY A 229 -3.28 -13.61 -11.87
CA GLY A 229 -3.11 -12.46 -12.75
C GLY A 229 -3.15 -12.78 -14.24
N ASN A 230 -3.40 -14.03 -14.62
CA ASN A 230 -3.47 -14.44 -16.03
C ASN A 230 -4.73 -13.90 -16.74
N SER A 231 -5.84 -13.75 -16.01
CA SER A 231 -7.06 -13.09 -16.48
C SER A 231 -7.75 -12.37 -15.33
N TRP A 232 -8.54 -11.35 -15.66
CA TRP A 232 -9.21 -10.48 -14.71
C TRP A 232 -10.69 -10.35 -15.04
N ILE A 233 -11.52 -10.26 -14.00
CA ILE A 233 -12.95 -9.99 -14.11
C ILE A 233 -13.33 -8.72 -13.34
N SER A 234 -14.32 -8.00 -13.83
CA SER A 234 -14.95 -6.91 -13.08
C SER A 234 -15.72 -7.45 -11.90
N CYS A 235 -15.59 -6.79 -10.76
CA CYS A 235 -16.34 -7.06 -9.53
C CYS A 235 -16.83 -5.75 -8.91
N SER A 236 -17.12 -4.74 -9.73
CA SER A 236 -17.37 -3.34 -9.32
C SER A 236 -18.83 -3.03 -8.93
N ASP A 237 -19.73 -4.02 -8.97
CA ASP A 237 -21.16 -3.84 -8.69
C ASP A 237 -21.39 -3.14 -7.35
N GLY A 238 -22.27 -2.14 -7.32
CA GLY A 238 -22.60 -1.37 -6.12
C GLY A 238 -21.68 -0.17 -5.81
N LEU A 239 -20.58 0.00 -6.54
CA LEU A 239 -19.74 1.20 -6.45
C LEU A 239 -20.40 2.37 -7.19
N GLU A 240 -20.59 3.49 -6.50
CA GLU A 240 -21.04 4.75 -7.11
C GLU A 240 -19.87 5.69 -7.44
N HIS A 241 -18.67 5.37 -6.91
CA HIS A 241 -17.44 6.13 -7.08
C HIS A 241 -16.34 5.20 -7.59
N HIS A 242 -15.68 5.57 -8.69
CA HIS A 242 -14.88 4.62 -9.49
C HIS A 242 -13.38 4.88 -9.50
N TYR A 243 -12.89 5.87 -8.75
CA TYR A 243 -11.47 6.00 -8.44
C TYR A 243 -11.21 5.33 -7.08
N LEU A 244 -10.79 4.05 -7.07
CA LEU A 244 -10.47 3.34 -5.83
C LEU A 244 -9.00 3.47 -5.49
N TYR A 245 -8.62 3.62 -4.23
CA TYR A 245 -7.21 3.80 -3.83
C TYR A 245 -6.72 2.74 -2.85
N SER A 246 -7.08 2.83 -1.57
CA SER A 246 -6.75 1.85 -0.55
C SER A 246 -7.82 0.75 -0.46
N MET A 247 -7.39 -0.43 -0.03
CA MET A 247 -8.19 -1.60 0.20
C MET A 247 -7.64 -2.37 1.42
N ALA A 248 -8.52 -3.09 2.10
CA ALA A 248 -8.13 -4.11 3.06
C ALA A 248 -9.07 -5.32 2.97
N ILE A 249 -8.52 -6.49 3.31
CA ILE A 249 -9.24 -7.77 3.36
C ILE A 249 -9.21 -8.23 4.82
N ASP A 250 -10.33 -8.77 5.30
CA ASP A 250 -10.38 -9.40 6.63
C ASP A 250 -9.37 -10.54 6.70
N PRO A 251 -8.45 -10.58 7.67
CA PRO A 251 -7.43 -11.61 7.77
C PRO A 251 -7.95 -13.05 7.91
N THR A 252 -9.22 -13.21 8.24
CA THR A 252 -9.89 -14.51 8.47
C THR A 252 -11.10 -14.73 7.56
N ASP A 253 -11.37 -13.80 6.64
CA ASP A 253 -12.39 -13.96 5.62
C ASP A 253 -11.98 -13.24 4.33
N CYS A 254 -11.44 -14.02 3.39
CA CYS A 254 -11.02 -13.56 2.08
C CYS A 254 -12.13 -12.92 1.21
N ASN A 255 -13.38 -12.95 1.67
CA ASN A 255 -14.51 -12.37 0.98
C ASN A 255 -15.02 -11.07 1.59
N THR A 256 -14.50 -10.66 2.74
CA THR A 256 -14.86 -9.39 3.37
C THR A 256 -13.79 -8.34 3.09
N ILE A 257 -14.18 -7.33 2.33
CA ILE A 257 -13.27 -6.38 1.69
C ILE A 257 -13.80 -4.97 1.87
N LEU A 258 -12.92 -4.05 2.23
CA LEU A 258 -13.17 -2.62 2.24
C LEU A 258 -12.34 -1.93 1.17
N VAL A 259 -12.91 -0.95 0.49
CA VAL A 259 -12.21 -0.09 -0.47
C VAL A 259 -12.53 1.38 -0.21
N SER A 260 -11.54 2.25 -0.42
CA SER A 260 -11.71 3.69 -0.39
C SER A 260 -11.94 4.18 -1.81
N ALA A 261 -12.93 5.03 -2.01
CA ALA A 261 -13.32 5.52 -3.32
C ALA A 261 -13.45 7.04 -3.34
N ALA A 262 -13.22 7.64 -4.50
CA ALA A 262 -13.50 9.05 -4.77
C ALA A 262 -14.13 9.23 -6.16
N PRO A 263 -14.76 10.37 -6.45
CA PRO A 263 -15.26 10.66 -7.79
C PRO A 263 -14.11 10.82 -8.82
N SER A 264 -12.92 11.27 -8.39
CA SER A 264 -11.74 11.43 -9.25
C SER A 264 -10.44 11.47 -8.44
N ALA A 265 -9.29 11.33 -9.12
CA ALA A 265 -7.98 11.51 -8.51
C ALA A 265 -7.79 12.91 -7.90
N ASP A 266 -8.34 13.95 -8.54
CA ASP A 266 -8.23 15.33 -8.03
C ASP A 266 -8.97 15.51 -6.71
N LEU A 267 -10.19 14.99 -6.59
CA LEU A 267 -10.98 15.09 -5.36
C LEU A 267 -10.45 14.15 -4.26
N ALA A 268 -9.74 13.09 -4.63
CA ALA A 268 -9.07 12.22 -3.66
C ALA A 268 -7.87 12.91 -2.97
N HIS A 269 -7.09 13.70 -3.74
CA HIS A 269 -5.72 14.08 -3.35
C HIS A 269 -5.38 15.57 -3.40
N HIS A 270 -6.01 16.37 -4.26
CA HIS A 270 -5.48 17.70 -4.63
C HIS A 270 -6.48 18.86 -4.56
N ARG A 271 -7.78 18.59 -4.64
CA ARG A 271 -8.83 19.61 -4.77
C ARG A 271 -9.69 19.67 -3.53
N ILE A 272 -9.79 20.88 -2.96
CA ILE A 272 -10.68 21.18 -1.82
C ILE A 272 -12.06 21.62 -2.36
N PRO A 273 -13.19 21.10 -1.82
CA PRO A 273 -13.22 20.06 -0.78
C PRO A 273 -12.80 18.69 -1.32
N TYR A 274 -12.01 17.94 -0.54
CA TYR A 274 -11.71 16.55 -0.83
C TYR A 274 -12.97 15.69 -0.73
N GLU A 275 -12.99 14.53 -1.37
CA GLU A 275 -14.07 13.57 -1.24
C GLU A 275 -13.55 12.14 -1.07
N SER A 276 -13.96 11.49 0.02
CA SER A 276 -13.60 10.11 0.34
C SER A 276 -14.82 9.31 0.80
N TYR A 277 -15.07 8.22 0.10
CA TYR A 277 -16.14 7.26 0.36
C TYR A 277 -15.53 5.91 0.74
N ILE A 278 -16.21 5.17 1.62
CA ILE A 278 -15.80 3.81 1.99
C ILE A 278 -16.89 2.85 1.55
N TYR A 279 -16.50 1.78 0.86
CA TYR A 279 -17.40 0.72 0.44
C TYR A 279 -16.94 -0.61 1.01
N ARG A 280 -17.92 -1.45 1.37
CA ARG A 280 -17.72 -2.81 1.86
C ARG A 280 -18.37 -3.82 0.93
N LYS A 281 -17.69 -4.94 0.69
CA LYS A 281 -18.22 -6.12 0.01
C LYS A 281 -18.02 -7.34 0.89
N THR A 282 -19.02 -8.23 0.90
CA THR A 282 -18.94 -9.54 1.56
C THR A 282 -19.40 -10.62 0.60
N LYS A 283 -18.53 -11.60 0.31
CA LYS A 283 -18.85 -12.70 -0.62
C LYS A 283 -19.24 -12.14 -1.99
N ASP A 284 -20.38 -12.57 -2.53
CA ASP A 284 -20.86 -12.21 -3.85
C ASP A 284 -21.89 -11.06 -3.82
N THR A 285 -22.00 -10.33 -2.70
CA THR A 285 -22.86 -9.16 -2.65
C THR A 285 -22.23 -8.00 -3.41
N PRO A 286 -23.05 -7.11 -4.03
CA PRO A 286 -22.55 -5.81 -4.46
C PRO A 286 -21.89 -5.05 -3.31
N PHE A 287 -20.97 -4.15 -3.63
CA PHE A 287 -20.44 -3.19 -2.69
C PHE A 287 -21.57 -2.33 -2.10
N GLN A 288 -21.45 -2.02 -0.82
CA GLN A 288 -22.35 -1.13 -0.10
C GLN A 288 -21.53 -0.02 0.52
N GLN A 289 -22.00 1.22 0.39
CA GLN A 289 -21.33 2.34 1.04
C GLN A 289 -21.50 2.25 2.56
N VAL A 290 -20.41 2.46 3.30
CA VAL A 290 -20.37 2.50 4.76
C VAL A 290 -20.24 3.94 5.21
N GLN A 291 -21.07 4.33 6.19
CA GLN A 291 -21.11 5.70 6.73
C GLN A 291 -21.19 5.75 8.26
N GLN A 292 -21.63 4.67 8.91
CA GLN A 292 -21.90 4.70 10.34
C GLN A 292 -20.61 4.91 11.15
N GLY A 293 -20.56 6.03 11.87
CA GLY A 293 -19.43 6.40 12.73
C GLY A 293 -18.23 7.02 12.00
N LEU A 294 -18.33 7.21 10.69
CA LEU A 294 -17.33 7.89 9.87
C LEU A 294 -17.67 9.39 9.72
N PRO A 295 -16.67 10.25 9.40
CA PRO A 295 -16.91 11.65 9.10
C PRO A 295 -17.67 11.82 7.76
N SER A 296 -18.09 13.06 7.47
CA SER A 296 -18.62 13.43 6.15
C SER A 296 -17.64 13.05 5.03
N ALA A 297 -18.14 12.49 3.93
CA ALA A 297 -17.32 12.18 2.76
C ALA A 297 -16.69 13.45 2.16
N ILE A 298 -17.49 14.53 2.07
CA ILE A 298 -17.02 15.84 1.61
C ILE A 298 -16.18 16.48 2.72
N GLY A 299 -14.98 16.92 2.34
CA GLY A 299 -13.94 17.45 3.24
C GLY A 299 -12.99 16.39 3.80
N THR A 300 -13.14 15.12 3.40
CA THR A 300 -12.29 14.03 3.87
C THR A 300 -11.32 13.58 2.78
N VAL A 301 -10.02 13.61 3.06
CA VAL A 301 -8.99 13.06 2.15
C VAL A 301 -9.18 11.55 2.01
N ILE A 302 -8.76 11.00 0.88
CA ILE A 302 -8.92 9.56 0.60
C ILE A 302 -8.41 8.72 1.78
N SER A 303 -9.28 7.84 2.28
CA SER A 303 -9.02 7.09 3.51
C SER A 303 -8.11 5.89 3.27
N MET A 304 -7.07 5.72 4.08
CA MET A 304 -6.15 4.57 4.02
C MET A 304 -6.62 3.47 4.95
N PHE A 305 -6.42 2.20 4.60
CA PHE A 305 -6.82 1.05 5.43
C PHE A 305 -5.64 0.23 5.93
N ALA A 306 -5.85 -0.40 7.09
CA ALA A 306 -4.98 -1.45 7.61
C ALA A 306 -5.79 -2.51 8.38
N THR A 307 -5.26 -3.73 8.41
CA THR A 307 -5.74 -4.84 9.25
C THR A 307 -4.57 -5.46 10.00
N ASN A 308 -4.87 -6.32 10.97
CA ASN A 308 -3.88 -7.05 11.74
C ASN A 308 -4.31 -8.50 11.87
N GLU A 309 -3.47 -9.45 11.47
CA GLU A 309 -3.78 -10.89 11.56
C GLU A 309 -4.13 -11.36 12.98
N ALA A 310 -3.65 -10.66 14.00
CA ALA A 310 -3.99 -10.95 15.40
C ALA A 310 -5.37 -10.43 15.83
N GLU A 311 -6.06 -9.67 14.98
CA GLU A 311 -7.35 -9.02 15.25
C GLU A 311 -8.35 -9.30 14.12
N PRO A 312 -8.89 -10.53 14.05
CA PRO A 312 -9.95 -10.88 13.10
C PRO A 312 -11.10 -9.88 13.13
N HIS A 313 -11.73 -9.64 11.98
CA HIS A 313 -12.88 -8.72 11.85
C HIS A 313 -12.61 -7.27 12.24
N THR A 314 -11.34 -6.92 12.49
CA THR A 314 -10.94 -5.57 12.87
C THR A 314 -10.28 -4.85 11.71
N PHE A 315 -10.80 -3.68 11.38
CA PHE A 315 -10.25 -2.78 10.38
C PHE A 315 -9.91 -1.44 11.01
N TYR A 316 -8.84 -0.81 10.51
CA TYR A 316 -8.49 0.56 10.83
C TYR A 316 -8.54 1.40 9.57
N THR A 317 -8.96 2.64 9.72
CA THR A 317 -8.82 3.64 8.66
C THR A 317 -8.23 4.95 9.15
N LEU A 318 -7.42 5.58 8.31
CA LEU A 318 -6.72 6.83 8.57
C LEU A 318 -7.10 7.86 7.51
N ASN A 319 -7.50 9.05 7.95
CA ASN A 319 -7.68 10.24 7.11
C ASN A 319 -7.40 11.52 7.90
N ASN A 320 -7.67 12.68 7.30
CA ASN A 320 -7.44 14.01 7.89
C ASN A 320 -8.25 14.27 9.17
N ASN A 321 -9.29 13.48 9.45
CA ASN A 321 -10.10 13.59 10.66
C ASN A 321 -9.59 12.72 11.81
N GLY A 322 -8.66 11.79 11.58
CA GLY A 322 -8.11 10.91 12.62
C GLY A 322 -7.99 9.45 12.18
N VAL A 323 -7.88 8.58 13.19
CA VAL A 323 -7.91 7.12 13.03
C VAL A 323 -9.24 6.60 13.52
N PHE A 324 -9.87 5.74 12.74
CA PHE A 324 -11.11 5.08 13.08
C PHE A 324 -10.88 3.57 13.10
N GLN A 325 -11.59 2.87 13.98
CA GLN A 325 -11.55 1.42 14.11
C GLN A 325 -12.96 0.86 13.91
N SER A 326 -13.05 -0.26 13.21
CA SER A 326 -14.23 -1.13 13.17
C SER A 326 -13.85 -2.46 13.77
N ASN A 327 -14.72 -3.03 14.61
CA ASN A 327 -14.58 -4.35 15.22
C ASN A 327 -15.67 -5.33 14.74
N ASP A 328 -16.43 -4.94 13.73
CA ASP A 328 -17.59 -5.66 13.17
C ASP A 328 -17.44 -5.85 11.66
N SER A 329 -16.20 -6.14 11.23
CA SER A 329 -15.85 -6.39 9.84
C SER A 329 -16.14 -5.21 8.89
N GLY A 330 -16.02 -3.97 9.39
CA GLY A 330 -16.17 -2.76 8.60
C GLY A 330 -17.61 -2.24 8.48
N GLU A 331 -18.55 -2.71 9.29
CA GLU A 331 -19.96 -2.28 9.23
C GLU A 331 -20.19 -0.96 9.96
N SER A 332 -19.55 -0.77 11.11
CA SER A 332 -19.59 0.48 11.87
C SER A 332 -18.22 0.85 12.43
N TRP A 333 -18.02 2.14 12.65
CA TRP A 333 -16.72 2.70 13.01
C TRP A 333 -16.81 3.53 14.30
N GLU A 334 -15.71 3.53 15.05
CA GLU A 334 -15.48 4.45 16.16
C GLU A 334 -14.17 5.21 15.94
N GLN A 335 -14.18 6.50 16.26
CA GLN A 335 -12.95 7.30 16.23
C GLN A 335 -12.09 6.96 17.46
N LEU A 336 -10.82 6.65 17.23
CA LEU A 336 -9.87 6.45 18.31
C LEU A 336 -9.48 7.80 18.92
N ASN A 337 -9.39 7.86 20.25
CA ASN A 337 -9.04 9.07 20.99
C ASN A 337 -7.52 9.35 20.96
N ILE A 338 -6.95 9.43 19.76
CA ILE A 338 -5.55 9.75 19.52
C ILE A 338 -5.42 11.28 19.42
N PRO A 339 -4.44 11.90 20.11
CA PRO A 339 -4.16 13.33 19.95
C PRO A 339 -3.98 13.72 18.47
N TRP A 340 -4.79 14.66 18.01
CA TRP A 340 -4.85 15.08 16.60
C TRP A 340 -4.56 16.56 16.44
N LYS A 341 -3.61 16.91 15.57
CA LYS A 341 -3.26 18.32 15.31
C LYS A 341 -4.26 18.94 14.34
N ASP A 342 -4.59 20.21 14.55
CA ASP A 342 -5.50 20.93 13.65
C ASP A 342 -4.95 21.07 12.22
N GLU A 343 -3.62 21.10 12.06
CA GLU A 343 -2.96 21.16 10.75
C GLU A 343 -3.24 19.95 9.86
N TYR A 344 -3.66 18.82 10.44
CA TYR A 344 -3.99 17.63 9.66
C TYR A 344 -5.39 17.68 9.05
N LYS A 345 -6.26 18.57 9.52
CA LYS A 345 -7.68 18.61 9.11
C LYS A 345 -7.88 19.26 7.73
N THR A 346 -6.90 20.00 7.25
CA THR A 346 -6.99 20.87 6.06
C THR A 346 -6.33 20.30 4.83
#